data_AF-A0A964ZM61-F1
#
_entry.id   AF-A0A964ZM61-F1
#
_cell.length_a   1.000
_cell.length_b   1.000
_cell.length_c   1.000
_cell.angle_alpha   90.00
_cell.angle_beta   90.00
_cell.angle_gamma   90.00
#
_symmetry.space_group_name_H-M   'P 1'
#
loop_
_entity.id
_entity.type
_entity.pdbx_description
1 polymer ?
#
loop_
_entity_poly.entity_id
_entity_poly.type
_entity_poly.pdbx_seq_one_letter_code
_entity_poly.pdbx_strand_id
1 'polypeptide(L)'
;SPLFWSGAKAIAANNGAKPKLYTPNPYEEGSSITHLDEATFSSSSLNSIMTPVLDRGEVFRSPGSIALAMIEDMLLKPPANKAQSLPAKPVDVRALVGDKYVLLTFDSPNCRRLDRVTGYKITINPSGQEREFTSSPARISGLTNGQSYSFTIKAKNDNGESDAVTSNEVKPQAGSKAKTIDSKADVKSLASGIYKKQSVIAYSDAITGNLKLATLVNNSWKISIVDGISTSGGRSDRNLAGPVSLCVSGSKSSEKLHIFYTDTENKDLRHASYDGKKWRYEVVDGNGEDIQDYKESSRRKTASDVSISNACAVTPAGLQVFYRDESQGILLGAALSKSGWIYEIVDGDRTSDNRTTGDVGFSLSATSSGKSVYLLYDSVLTLSSSNFATQGEVRLAKRNSIFPEDWRYSTLDGPENGVAVAGYDVSIASYGNRVAASWLSASGLRLPNPDEVSFKLIDEDESPTRVATQAHGTPGTPLLIDAKGLLFGCQKRLCSLGS
;
A
#
# COMPACT_ATOMS: atom_id res chain seq x y z
N SER A 1 43.33 -8.54 -19.72
CA SER A 1 43.54 -9.87 -19.12
C SER A 1 42.20 -10.58 -18.98
N PRO A 2 42.11 -11.90 -19.22
CA PRO A 2 40.85 -12.62 -19.04
C PRO A 2 40.38 -12.56 -17.59
N LEU A 3 39.08 -12.30 -17.37
CA LEU A 3 38.46 -12.40 -16.05
C LEU A 3 37.76 -13.74 -15.89
N PHE A 4 37.74 -14.23 -14.65
CA PHE A 4 37.13 -15.49 -14.28
C PHE A 4 36.31 -15.31 -13.00
N TRP A 5 35.18 -16.01 -12.94
CA TRP A 5 34.38 -16.12 -11.71
C TRP A 5 35.09 -17.00 -10.68
N SER A 6 35.06 -16.59 -9.41
CA SER A 6 35.78 -17.26 -8.32
C SER A 6 34.89 -17.90 -7.25
N GLY A 7 33.56 -17.86 -7.41
CA GLY A 7 32.65 -18.47 -6.46
C GLY A 7 32.68 -20.00 -6.50
N ALA A 8 32.62 -20.62 -5.32
CA ALA A 8 32.85 -22.06 -5.16
C ALA A 8 31.76 -22.91 -5.83
N LYS A 9 30.51 -22.44 -5.82
CA LYS A 9 29.39 -23.16 -6.44
C LYS A 9 29.50 -23.14 -7.95
N ALA A 10 29.82 -21.99 -8.54
CA ALA A 10 29.99 -21.88 -9.98
C ALA A 10 31.23 -22.63 -10.48
N ILE A 11 32.32 -22.68 -9.70
CA ILE A 11 33.48 -23.54 -9.97
C ILE A 11 33.05 -25.01 -9.98
N ALA A 12 32.29 -25.46 -8.98
CA ALA A 12 31.78 -26.84 -8.93
C ALA A 12 30.84 -27.15 -10.11
N ALA A 13 29.94 -26.22 -10.46
CA ALA A 13 29.04 -26.34 -11.60
C ALA A 13 29.77 -26.38 -12.95
N ASN A 14 30.99 -25.84 -13.01
CA ASN A 14 31.88 -25.86 -14.16
C ASN A 14 33.01 -26.89 -14.00
N ASN A 15 32.69 -28.07 -13.43
CA ASN A 15 33.60 -29.21 -13.31
C ASN A 15 34.94 -28.89 -12.60
N GLY A 16 34.92 -27.99 -11.62
CA GLY A 16 36.11 -27.59 -10.86
C GLY A 16 36.97 -26.50 -11.53
N ALA A 17 36.62 -26.06 -12.75
CA ALA A 17 37.30 -24.97 -13.43
C ALA A 17 36.61 -23.63 -13.18
N LYS A 18 37.38 -22.55 -13.06
CA LYS A 18 36.81 -21.20 -12.92
C LYS A 18 36.06 -20.80 -14.21
N PRO A 19 34.76 -20.45 -14.15
CA PRO A 19 34.04 -19.98 -15.32
C PRO A 19 34.69 -18.71 -15.87
N LYS A 20 34.97 -18.69 -17.18
CA LYS A 20 35.53 -17.52 -17.86
C LYS A 20 34.40 -16.51 -18.13
N LEU A 21 34.67 -15.23 -17.89
CA LEU A 21 33.70 -14.16 -18.08
C LEU A 21 33.96 -13.42 -19.39
N TYR A 22 32.88 -12.98 -20.03
CA TYR A 22 32.96 -12.16 -21.23
C TYR A 22 33.53 -10.78 -20.87
N THR A 23 34.73 -10.50 -21.41
CA THR A 23 35.50 -9.29 -21.11
C THR A 23 36.16 -8.76 -22.38
N PRO A 24 35.37 -8.16 -23.29
CA PRO A 24 35.88 -7.70 -24.57
C PRO A 24 36.92 -6.60 -24.39
N ASN A 25 37.91 -6.56 -25.28
CA ASN A 25 38.90 -5.50 -25.36
C ASN A 25 39.09 -5.11 -26.85
N PRO A 26 38.66 -3.92 -27.28
CA PRO A 26 38.09 -2.83 -26.48
C PRO A 26 36.71 -3.18 -25.87
N TYR A 27 36.29 -2.42 -24.86
CA TYR A 27 34.95 -2.58 -24.27
C TYR A 27 33.86 -2.37 -25.34
N GLU A 28 32.85 -3.24 -25.34
CA GLU A 28 31.68 -3.14 -26.22
C GLU A 28 30.44 -2.77 -25.40
N GLU A 29 29.69 -1.75 -25.84
CA GLU A 29 28.48 -1.29 -25.15
C GLU A 29 27.41 -2.40 -25.13
N GLY A 30 26.77 -2.61 -23.97
CA GLY A 30 25.88 -3.76 -23.74
C GLY A 30 26.60 -5.00 -23.20
N SER A 31 27.94 -5.02 -23.19
CA SER A 31 28.72 -6.08 -22.55
C SER A 31 28.65 -5.92 -21.04
N SER A 32 28.12 -6.93 -20.35
CA SER A 32 28.29 -7.04 -18.91
C SER A 32 29.48 -7.94 -18.59
N ILE A 33 30.26 -7.54 -17.57
CA ILE A 33 31.26 -8.42 -16.93
C ILE A 33 30.62 -9.59 -16.16
N THR A 34 29.30 -9.78 -16.29
CA THR A 34 28.51 -10.81 -15.62
C THR A 34 28.08 -11.93 -16.55
N HIS A 35 28.31 -11.79 -17.87
CA HIS A 35 28.08 -12.87 -18.83
C HIS A 35 29.24 -13.88 -18.82
N LEU A 36 28.91 -15.11 -19.15
CA LEU A 36 29.87 -16.15 -19.49
C LEU A 36 30.52 -15.83 -20.84
N ASP A 37 31.80 -16.22 -20.97
CA ASP A 37 32.57 -16.00 -22.20
C ASP A 37 31.90 -16.67 -23.41
N GLU A 38 31.52 -15.87 -24.39
CA GLU A 38 30.85 -16.29 -25.63
C GLU A 38 31.56 -17.47 -26.29
N ALA A 39 32.86 -17.32 -26.57
CA ALA A 39 33.65 -18.34 -27.26
C ALA A 39 33.77 -19.67 -26.46
N THR A 40 33.55 -19.63 -25.14
CA THR A 40 33.67 -20.80 -24.27
C THR A 40 32.33 -21.51 -24.08
N PHE A 41 31.22 -20.77 -23.98
CA PHE A 41 29.96 -21.32 -23.47
C PHE A 41 28.80 -21.33 -24.47
N SER A 42 28.93 -20.67 -25.64
CA SER A 42 27.86 -20.59 -26.64
C SER A 42 27.46 -21.96 -27.20
N SER A 43 28.42 -22.88 -27.37
CA SER A 43 28.14 -24.25 -27.83
C SER A 43 27.74 -25.22 -26.71
N SER A 44 27.61 -24.75 -25.46
CA SER A 44 27.42 -25.65 -24.30
C SER A 44 25.98 -26.15 -24.12
N SER A 45 25.02 -25.65 -24.90
CA SER A 45 23.55 -25.90 -24.86
C SER A 45 22.84 -25.57 -23.54
N LEU A 46 23.49 -25.80 -22.40
CA LEU A 46 22.96 -25.55 -21.06
C LEU A 46 23.33 -24.17 -20.54
N ASN A 47 24.52 -23.63 -20.85
CA ASN A 47 25.01 -22.36 -20.30
C ASN A 47 25.16 -21.25 -21.36
N SER A 48 24.60 -21.44 -22.56
CA SER A 48 24.71 -20.48 -23.68
C SER A 48 23.83 -19.24 -23.49
N ILE A 49 22.71 -19.34 -22.77
CA ILE A 49 21.80 -18.19 -22.56
C ILE A 49 22.44 -17.01 -21.81
N MET A 50 23.50 -17.26 -21.05
CA MET A 50 24.22 -16.23 -20.29
C MET A 50 25.51 -15.82 -20.98
N THR A 51 25.69 -16.14 -22.26
CA THR A 51 26.68 -15.48 -23.10
C THR A 51 26.06 -14.23 -23.75
N PRO A 52 26.86 -13.23 -24.16
CA PRO A 52 26.33 -11.93 -24.60
C PRO A 52 25.67 -11.95 -26.00
N VAL A 53 25.83 -13.01 -26.80
CA VAL A 53 25.29 -13.10 -28.17
C VAL A 53 24.11 -14.07 -28.23
N LEU A 54 23.07 -13.70 -28.97
CA LEU A 54 21.87 -14.53 -29.20
C LEU A 54 21.71 -14.79 -30.71
N ASP A 55 21.57 -16.06 -31.10
CA ASP A 55 21.31 -16.42 -32.50
C ASP A 55 19.83 -16.32 -32.86
N ARG A 56 19.52 -16.09 -34.15
CA ARG A 56 18.13 -16.02 -34.62
C ARG A 56 17.43 -17.38 -34.45
N GLY A 57 16.34 -17.39 -33.69
CA GLY A 57 15.50 -18.57 -33.49
C GLY A 57 15.94 -19.47 -32.34
N GLU A 58 16.88 -19.02 -31.51
CA GLU A 58 17.30 -19.75 -30.32
C GLU A 58 16.21 -19.72 -29.23
N VAL A 59 15.77 -20.91 -28.80
CA VAL A 59 14.72 -21.07 -27.78
C VAL A 59 15.34 -21.66 -26.52
N PHE A 60 15.49 -20.84 -25.49
CA PHE A 60 16.04 -21.27 -24.20
C PHE A 60 14.94 -21.48 -23.16
N ARG A 61 15.15 -22.46 -22.27
CA ARG A 61 14.24 -22.75 -21.17
C ARG A 61 14.89 -22.71 -19.78
N SER A 62 16.18 -22.38 -19.70
CA SER A 62 16.92 -22.32 -18.44
C SER A 62 18.18 -21.46 -18.54
N PRO A 63 18.53 -20.64 -17.51
CA PRO A 63 19.78 -19.89 -17.37
C PRO A 63 21.07 -20.73 -17.41
N GLY A 64 20.98 -22.05 -17.16
CA GLY A 64 22.12 -22.94 -17.05
C GLY A 64 22.66 -23.09 -15.63
N SER A 65 23.35 -24.21 -15.37
CA SER A 65 23.84 -24.57 -14.04
C SER A 65 24.92 -23.61 -13.53
N ILE A 66 25.80 -23.12 -14.42
CA ILE A 66 26.87 -22.20 -14.03
C ILE A 66 26.28 -20.86 -13.61
N ALA A 67 25.33 -20.33 -14.37
CA ALA A 67 24.69 -19.05 -14.07
C ALA A 67 23.86 -19.11 -12.78
N LEU A 68 23.08 -20.17 -12.59
CA LEU A 68 22.34 -20.39 -11.34
C LEU A 68 23.30 -20.48 -10.16
N ALA A 69 24.43 -21.18 -10.31
CA ALA A 69 25.45 -21.27 -9.28
C ALA A 69 26.17 -19.93 -9.02
N MET A 70 26.38 -19.09 -10.03
CA MET A 70 26.89 -17.72 -9.87
C MET A 70 25.90 -16.86 -9.07
N ILE A 71 24.60 -16.97 -9.35
CA ILE A 71 23.54 -16.31 -8.57
C ILE A 71 23.58 -16.79 -7.13
N GLU A 72 23.67 -18.10 -6.90
CA GLU A 72 23.80 -18.65 -5.56
C GLU A 72 25.07 -18.15 -4.84
N ASP A 73 26.22 -18.09 -5.52
CA ASP A 73 27.46 -17.53 -4.96
C ASP A 73 27.30 -16.04 -4.60
N MET A 74 26.55 -15.26 -5.39
CA MET A 74 26.25 -13.85 -5.07
C MET A 74 25.37 -13.71 -3.83
N LEU A 75 24.47 -14.68 -3.60
CA LEU A 75 23.59 -14.76 -2.44
C LEU A 75 24.32 -15.26 -1.17
N LEU A 76 25.47 -15.92 -1.31
CA LEU A 76 26.28 -16.32 -0.16
C LEU A 76 26.86 -15.09 0.56
N LYS A 77 26.85 -15.17 1.90
CA LYS A 77 27.60 -14.24 2.76
C LYS A 77 29.06 -14.21 2.27
N PRO A 78 29.67 -13.03 2.07
CA PRO A 78 31.06 -12.95 1.61
C PRO A 78 31.97 -13.79 2.50
N PRO A 79 33.07 -14.39 1.97
CA PRO A 79 34.10 -15.03 2.78
C PRO A 79 34.49 -14.14 3.95
N ALA A 80 34.84 -14.73 5.10
CA ALA A 80 35.24 -14.01 6.31
C ALA A 80 36.62 -13.32 6.17
N ASN A 81 36.75 -12.40 5.20
CA ASN A 81 37.90 -11.50 5.13
C ASN A 81 37.70 -10.40 6.17
N LYS A 82 38.79 -9.90 6.75
CA LYS A 82 38.74 -8.70 7.61
C LYS A 82 38.37 -7.48 6.78
N ALA A 83 37.81 -6.45 7.43
CA ALA A 83 37.61 -5.15 6.78
C ALA A 83 38.97 -4.58 6.33
N GLN A 84 39.01 -3.85 5.20
CA GLN A 84 40.24 -3.27 4.66
C GLN A 84 40.53 -1.85 5.18
N SER A 85 39.48 -1.09 5.51
CA SER A 85 39.54 0.28 6.01
C SER A 85 38.48 0.51 7.07
N LEU A 86 38.45 1.73 7.63
CA LEU A 86 37.26 2.20 8.36
C LEU A 86 36.05 2.24 7.42
N PRO A 87 34.81 2.08 7.92
CA PRO A 87 33.61 2.25 7.11
C PRO A 87 33.47 3.70 6.65
N ALA A 88 32.82 3.92 5.52
CA ALA A 88 32.28 5.24 5.20
C ALA A 88 31.16 5.63 6.20
N LYS A 89 30.82 6.91 6.26
CA LYS A 89 29.78 7.41 7.16
C LYS A 89 28.37 7.01 6.68
N PRO A 90 27.40 6.78 7.60
CA PRO A 90 26.00 6.56 7.22
C PRO A 90 25.43 7.72 6.41
N VAL A 91 24.42 7.45 5.57
CA VAL A 91 23.71 8.46 4.77
C VAL A 91 22.22 8.45 5.08
N ASP A 92 21.50 9.48 4.64
CA ASP A 92 20.06 9.66 4.85
C ASP A 92 19.59 9.49 6.30
N VAL A 93 20.42 9.98 7.24
CA VAL A 93 20.15 9.90 8.68
C VAL A 93 18.98 10.82 9.05
N ARG A 94 17.86 10.23 9.51
CA ARG A 94 16.65 10.94 9.92
C ARG A 94 16.13 10.39 11.24
N ALA A 95 15.80 11.29 12.15
CA ALA A 95 15.14 11.00 13.40
C ALA A 95 13.63 11.19 13.24
N LEU A 96 12.85 10.16 13.59
CA LEU A 96 11.39 10.17 13.50
C LEU A 96 10.74 10.11 14.90
N VAL A 97 9.83 11.03 15.16
CA VAL A 97 9.18 11.26 16.48
C VAL A 97 8.30 10.09 16.93
N GLY A 98 8.46 9.62 18.17
CA GLY A 98 7.56 8.65 18.81
C GLY A 98 7.32 8.96 20.30
N ASP A 99 6.53 8.13 20.97
CA ASP A 99 6.19 8.30 22.39
C ASP A 99 7.26 7.75 23.33
N LYS A 100 8.07 8.66 23.91
CA LYS A 100 9.25 8.34 24.73
C LYS A 100 10.33 7.56 23.97
N TYR A 101 10.27 7.57 22.65
CA TYR A 101 11.30 7.01 21.79
C TYR A 101 11.43 7.80 20.49
N VAL A 102 12.57 7.62 19.83
CA VAL A 102 12.79 8.04 18.44
C VAL A 102 13.11 6.82 17.60
N LEU A 103 12.62 6.80 16.36
CA LEU A 103 13.05 5.85 15.35
C LEU A 103 14.08 6.54 14.45
N LEU A 104 15.35 6.15 14.54
CA LEU A 104 16.41 6.68 13.70
C LEU A 104 16.56 5.81 12.45
N THR A 105 16.21 6.36 11.29
CA THR A 105 16.40 5.73 9.97
C THR A 105 17.68 6.26 9.35
N PHE A 106 18.41 5.40 8.68
CA PHE A 106 19.62 5.73 7.92
C PHE A 106 19.93 4.59 6.96
N ASP A 107 20.67 4.90 5.91
CA ASP A 107 21.21 3.91 4.99
C ASP A 107 22.66 3.58 5.33
N SER A 108 23.00 2.31 5.13
CA SER A 108 24.39 1.89 5.20
C SER A 108 25.20 2.63 4.13
N PRO A 109 26.49 2.90 4.38
CA PRO A 109 27.36 3.46 3.36
C PRO A 109 27.37 2.57 2.11
N ASN A 110 27.54 3.20 0.94
CA ASN A 110 27.30 2.64 -0.40
C ASN A 110 28.06 1.33 -0.71
N CYS A 111 29.03 0.95 0.12
CA CYS A 111 29.84 -0.25 0.00
C CYS A 111 29.69 -1.21 1.20
N ARG A 112 28.48 -1.42 1.76
CA ARG A 112 28.25 -2.32 2.91
C ARG A 112 28.94 -3.70 2.80
N ARG A 113 29.07 -4.25 1.57
CA ARG A 113 29.73 -5.54 1.31
C ARG A 113 31.27 -5.48 1.42
N LEU A 114 31.91 -4.35 1.11
CA LEU A 114 33.35 -4.12 1.27
C LEU A 114 33.68 -3.63 2.69
N ASP A 115 32.87 -2.71 3.22
CA ASP A 115 33.10 -2.05 4.51
C ASP A 115 32.84 -2.97 5.70
N ARG A 116 32.11 -4.07 5.49
CA ARG A 116 31.80 -5.10 6.51
C ARG A 116 31.26 -4.48 7.80
N VAL A 117 30.32 -3.54 7.66
CA VAL A 117 29.70 -2.86 8.80
C VAL A 117 29.06 -3.91 9.72
N THR A 118 29.53 -3.96 10.96
CA THR A 118 29.07 -4.88 12.02
C THR A 118 28.05 -4.23 12.94
N GLY A 119 28.03 -2.89 13.01
CA GLY A 119 27.07 -2.14 13.81
C GLY A 119 27.18 -0.64 13.64
N TYR A 120 26.45 0.08 14.48
CA TYR A 120 26.32 1.52 14.50
C TYR A 120 26.32 2.01 15.93
N LYS A 121 27.22 2.95 16.20
CA LYS A 121 27.29 3.65 17.48
C LYS A 121 26.52 4.96 17.38
N ILE A 122 25.53 5.14 18.25
CA ILE A 122 24.66 6.31 18.29
C ILE A 122 24.83 7.04 19.61
N THR A 123 25.20 8.30 19.55
CA THR A 123 25.25 9.24 20.69
C THR A 123 23.97 10.09 20.71
N ILE A 124 23.32 10.14 21.87
CA ILE A 124 22.08 10.89 22.11
C ILE A 124 22.44 12.28 22.62
N ASN A 125 22.09 13.33 21.87
CA ASN A 125 22.28 14.72 22.30
C ASN A 125 20.99 15.24 22.94
N PRO A 126 21.04 15.96 24.09
CA PRO A 126 22.24 16.49 24.76
C PRO A 126 22.84 15.59 25.85
N SER A 127 22.28 14.41 26.13
CA SER A 127 22.71 13.59 27.28
C SER A 127 24.12 13.00 27.14
N GLY A 128 24.65 12.91 25.92
CA GLY A 128 25.92 12.26 25.60
C GLY A 128 25.88 10.73 25.72
N GLN A 129 24.73 10.14 26.01
CA GLN A 129 24.61 8.69 26.17
C GLN A 129 24.84 7.99 24.84
N GLU A 130 25.70 6.97 24.84
CA GLU A 130 26.00 6.15 23.66
C GLU A 130 25.25 4.81 23.70
N ARG A 131 24.77 4.36 22.54
CA ARG A 131 24.10 3.07 22.34
C ARG A 131 24.52 2.44 21.03
N GLU A 132 24.57 1.10 21.01
CA GLU A 132 24.99 0.31 19.85
C GLU A 132 23.77 -0.37 19.20
N PHE A 133 23.72 -0.37 17.87
CA PHE A 133 22.68 -1.01 17.07
C PHE A 133 23.30 -1.75 15.88
N THR A 134 22.63 -2.77 15.36
CA THR A 134 23.15 -3.59 14.24
C THR A 134 22.49 -3.28 12.90
N SER A 135 21.38 -2.54 12.92
CA SER A 135 20.58 -2.25 11.72
C SER A 135 19.76 -0.97 11.86
N SER A 136 19.34 -0.47 10.70
CA SER A 136 18.34 0.56 10.55
C SER A 136 16.97 -0.10 10.32
N PRO A 137 15.88 0.44 10.88
CA PRO A 137 15.86 1.61 11.77
C PRO A 137 16.25 1.26 13.22
N ALA A 138 16.95 2.16 13.90
CA ALA A 138 17.31 2.04 15.31
C ALA A 138 16.23 2.67 16.21
N ARG A 139 15.63 1.88 17.12
CA ARG A 139 14.64 2.37 18.08
C ARG A 139 15.30 2.80 19.38
N ILE A 140 15.35 4.11 19.63
CA ILE A 140 16.01 4.70 20.80
C ILE A 140 14.95 5.08 21.84
N SER A 141 14.74 4.19 22.82
CA SER A 141 13.71 4.33 23.86
C SER A 141 14.22 5.04 25.13
N GLY A 142 13.29 5.44 26.01
CA GLY A 142 13.60 6.04 27.31
C GLY A 142 13.88 7.54 27.23
N LEU A 143 13.34 8.20 26.20
CA LEU A 143 13.42 9.65 26.02
C LEU A 143 12.26 10.35 26.73
N THR A 144 12.44 11.63 27.05
CA THR A 144 11.38 12.44 27.67
C THR A 144 10.58 13.16 26.60
N ASN A 145 9.24 13.09 26.67
CA ASN A 145 8.38 13.81 25.73
C ASN A 145 8.50 15.33 25.95
N GLY A 146 8.49 16.09 24.85
CA GLY A 146 8.64 17.55 24.83
C GLY A 146 10.10 18.05 24.86
N GLN A 147 11.07 17.20 25.19
CA GLN A 147 12.50 17.54 25.16
C GLN A 147 13.06 17.41 23.74
N SER A 148 13.88 18.38 23.30
CA SER A 148 14.61 18.30 22.02
C SER A 148 15.76 17.30 22.11
N TYR A 149 15.88 16.45 21.09
CA TYR A 149 16.98 15.51 20.89
C TYR A 149 17.48 15.54 19.44
N SER A 150 18.77 15.31 19.27
CA SER A 150 19.39 14.92 18.01
C SER A 150 20.30 13.71 18.24
N PHE A 151 20.69 13.03 17.18
CA PHE A 151 21.45 11.78 17.28
C PHE A 151 22.65 11.81 16.37
N THR A 152 23.82 11.55 16.93
CA THR A 152 25.07 11.45 16.18
C THR A 152 25.41 9.98 15.97
N ILE A 153 25.49 9.54 14.73
CA ILE A 153 25.70 8.13 14.35
C ILE A 153 27.04 7.95 13.65
N LYS A 154 27.70 6.82 13.94
CA LYS A 154 28.87 6.30 13.23
C LYS A 154 28.65 4.84 12.86
N ALA A 155 29.13 4.42 11.69
CA ALA A 155 29.19 3.01 11.30
C ALA A 155 30.45 2.36 11.89
N LYS A 156 30.39 1.07 12.21
CA LYS A 156 31.47 0.31 12.86
C LYS A 156 31.81 -0.95 12.08
N ASN A 157 33.09 -1.28 11.99
CA ASN A 157 33.60 -2.57 11.56
C ASN A 157 34.80 -2.99 12.43
N ASP A 158 35.51 -4.05 12.04
CA ASP A 158 36.65 -4.59 12.78
C ASP A 158 37.86 -3.62 12.87
N ASN A 159 37.93 -2.60 12.00
CA ASN A 159 39.01 -1.61 11.98
C ASN A 159 38.69 -0.35 12.81
N GLY A 160 37.43 -0.13 13.17
CA GLY A 160 37.01 1.03 13.96
C GLY A 160 35.69 1.66 13.51
N GLU A 161 35.55 2.96 13.81
CA GLU A 161 34.35 3.77 13.54
C GLU A 161 34.56 4.73 12.37
N SER A 162 33.49 5.02 11.64
CA SER A 162 33.45 6.04 10.59
C SER A 162 33.47 7.47 11.15
N ASP A 163 33.55 8.45 10.25
CA ASP A 163 33.14 9.82 10.54
C ASP A 163 31.68 9.85 11.03
N ALA A 164 31.38 10.85 11.86
CA ALA A 164 30.07 11.01 12.47
C ALA A 164 29.09 11.78 11.59
N VAL A 165 27.81 11.44 11.68
CA VAL A 165 26.70 12.17 11.04
C VAL A 165 25.64 12.48 12.08
N THR A 166 25.12 13.70 12.10
CA THR A 166 24.07 14.11 13.04
C THR A 166 22.73 14.20 12.33
N SER A 167 21.69 13.66 12.95
CA SER A 167 20.31 13.72 12.45
C SER A 167 19.70 15.12 12.59
N ASN A 168 18.51 15.30 12.02
CA ASN A 168 17.61 16.40 12.40
C ASN A 168 17.27 16.37 13.91
N GLU A 169 16.89 17.53 14.44
CA GLU A 169 16.32 17.65 15.79
C GLU A 169 14.86 17.17 15.81
N VAL A 170 14.46 16.49 16.88
CA VAL A 170 13.09 16.03 17.13
C VAL A 170 12.70 16.18 18.60
N LYS A 171 11.40 16.30 18.85
CA LYS A 171 10.80 16.24 20.19
C LYS A 171 9.87 15.03 20.28
N PRO A 172 10.19 13.99 21.07
CA PRO A 172 9.26 12.90 21.36
C PRO A 172 7.93 13.43 21.90
N GLN A 173 6.83 12.76 21.56
CA GLN A 173 5.47 13.22 21.85
C GLN A 173 4.61 12.06 22.33
N ALA A 174 3.70 12.35 23.27
CA ALA A 174 2.77 11.33 23.77
C ALA A 174 1.94 10.75 22.62
N GLY A 175 1.88 9.42 22.55
CA GLY A 175 1.11 8.72 21.53
C GLY A 175 -0.26 8.32 22.05
N SER A 176 -1.20 8.12 21.13
CA SER A 176 -2.49 7.51 21.46
C SER A 176 -2.31 6.07 21.93
N LYS A 177 -3.04 5.70 22.99
CA LYS A 177 -3.04 4.31 23.49
C LYS A 177 -3.88 3.44 22.56
N ALA A 178 -3.28 2.38 22.05
CA ALA A 178 -3.98 1.36 21.26
C ALA A 178 -4.30 0.13 22.13
N LYS A 179 -5.36 -0.59 21.75
CA LYS A 179 -5.73 -1.90 22.32
C LYS A 179 -5.82 -2.92 21.19
N THR A 180 -5.09 -4.02 21.33
CA THR A 180 -5.22 -5.16 20.40
C THR A 180 -6.56 -5.85 20.59
N ILE A 181 -7.29 -6.05 19.50
CA ILE A 181 -8.62 -6.69 19.48
C ILE A 181 -8.50 -8.18 19.12
N ASP A 182 -7.81 -8.48 18.02
CA ASP A 182 -7.55 -9.84 17.55
C ASP A 182 -6.04 -10.01 17.34
N SER A 183 -5.36 -10.70 18.26
CA SER A 183 -3.91 -10.90 18.18
C SER A 183 -3.51 -12.04 17.24
N LYS A 184 -4.48 -12.77 16.68
CA LYS A 184 -4.25 -13.93 15.81
C LYS A 184 -4.51 -13.64 14.33
N ALA A 185 -4.99 -12.44 14.01
CA ALA A 185 -5.28 -12.04 12.64
C ALA A 185 -4.15 -11.18 12.05
N ASP A 186 -3.92 -11.33 10.75
CA ASP A 186 -3.19 -10.36 9.93
C ASP A 186 -4.23 -9.57 9.13
N VAL A 187 -4.61 -8.41 9.66
CA VAL A 187 -5.67 -7.59 9.08
C VAL A 187 -5.18 -6.90 7.81
N LYS A 188 -5.84 -7.15 6.68
CA LYS A 188 -5.54 -6.47 5.41
C LYS A 188 -6.39 -5.26 5.15
N SER A 189 -7.69 -5.38 5.41
CA SER A 189 -8.63 -4.27 5.32
C SER A 189 -9.61 -4.33 6.47
N LEU A 190 -10.11 -3.17 6.88
CA LEU A 190 -11.15 -3.06 7.89
C LEU A 190 -12.08 -1.91 7.58
N ALA A 191 -13.31 -2.04 8.05
CA ALA A 191 -14.29 -0.97 8.09
C ALA A 191 -15.00 -0.97 9.44
N SER A 192 -15.32 0.21 9.95
CA SER A 192 -15.96 0.36 11.26
C SER A 192 -17.28 1.11 11.15
N GLY A 193 -18.18 0.86 12.10
CA GLY A 193 -19.45 1.55 12.16
C GLY A 193 -20.18 1.32 13.47
N ILE A 194 -21.41 1.84 13.55
CA ILE A 194 -22.31 1.62 14.67
C ILE A 194 -23.51 0.83 14.18
N TYR A 195 -23.72 -0.37 14.74
CA TYR A 195 -24.85 -1.22 14.45
C TYR A 195 -25.58 -1.59 15.75
N LYS A 196 -26.88 -1.32 15.82
CA LYS A 196 -27.73 -1.51 16.99
C LYS A 196 -27.12 -0.94 18.27
N LYS A 197 -26.58 0.28 18.16
CA LYS A 197 -25.87 1.03 19.21
C LYS A 197 -24.56 0.39 19.70
N GLN A 198 -24.01 -0.58 18.96
CA GLN A 198 -22.74 -1.22 19.26
C GLN A 198 -21.69 -0.82 18.22
N SER A 199 -20.48 -0.54 18.67
CA SER A 199 -19.34 -0.38 17.77
C SER A 199 -18.98 -1.74 17.15
N VAL A 200 -18.89 -1.76 15.83
CA VAL A 200 -18.54 -2.94 15.06
C VAL A 200 -17.34 -2.63 14.15
N ILE A 201 -16.49 -3.63 13.95
CA ILE A 201 -15.36 -3.60 13.03
C ILE A 201 -15.43 -4.86 12.19
N ALA A 202 -15.72 -4.72 10.90
CA ALA A 202 -15.55 -5.79 9.93
C ALA A 202 -14.12 -5.75 9.39
N TYR A 203 -13.48 -6.90 9.26
CA TYR A 203 -12.11 -6.96 8.79
C TYR A 203 -11.79 -8.28 8.09
N SER A 204 -10.87 -8.22 7.13
CA SER A 204 -10.36 -9.36 6.39
C SER A 204 -9.04 -9.85 7.00
N ASP A 205 -8.92 -11.16 7.20
CA ASP A 205 -7.77 -11.79 7.86
C ASP A 205 -6.96 -12.64 6.87
N ALA A 206 -5.75 -12.18 6.52
CA ALA A 206 -4.88 -12.88 5.57
C ALA A 206 -4.28 -14.18 6.07
N ILE A 207 -4.25 -14.43 7.38
CA ILE A 207 -3.77 -15.72 7.89
C ILE A 207 -4.78 -16.81 7.57
N THR A 208 -6.07 -16.49 7.73
CA THR A 208 -7.15 -17.49 7.63
C THR A 208 -7.99 -17.38 6.37
N GLY A 209 -7.84 -16.30 5.60
CA GLY A 209 -8.69 -15.99 4.44
C GLY A 209 -10.13 -15.61 4.81
N ASN A 210 -10.44 -15.41 6.08
CA ASN A 210 -11.81 -15.19 6.53
C ASN A 210 -12.18 -13.71 6.62
N LEU A 211 -13.47 -13.43 6.36
CA LEU A 211 -14.11 -12.19 6.79
C LEU A 211 -14.59 -12.35 8.24
N LYS A 212 -14.20 -11.43 9.12
CA LYS A 212 -14.55 -11.43 10.54
C LYS A 212 -15.27 -10.13 10.94
N LEU A 213 -16.04 -10.21 12.02
CA LEU A 213 -16.72 -9.09 12.66
C LEU A 213 -16.38 -9.07 14.15
N ALA A 214 -15.76 -8.00 14.62
CA ALA A 214 -15.60 -7.69 16.03
C ALA A 214 -16.73 -6.75 16.47
N THR A 215 -17.46 -7.12 17.52
CA THR A 215 -18.53 -6.30 18.10
C THR A 215 -18.20 -5.97 19.55
N LEU A 216 -18.29 -4.69 19.91
CA LEU A 216 -18.04 -4.25 21.28
C LEU A 216 -19.29 -4.45 22.15
N VAL A 217 -19.22 -5.40 23.08
CA VAL A 217 -20.30 -5.74 24.01
C VAL A 217 -19.77 -5.66 25.44
N ASN A 218 -20.39 -4.83 26.29
CA ASN A 218 -19.99 -4.65 27.69
C ASN A 218 -18.48 -4.39 27.84
N ASN A 219 -17.94 -3.47 27.04
CA ASN A 219 -16.51 -3.10 26.99
C ASN A 219 -15.54 -4.24 26.59
N SER A 220 -16.07 -5.32 26.04
CA SER A 220 -15.30 -6.48 25.55
C SER A 220 -15.61 -6.74 24.08
N TRP A 221 -14.56 -6.93 23.28
CA TRP A 221 -14.73 -7.29 21.87
C TRP A 221 -15.09 -8.77 21.73
N LYS A 222 -16.17 -9.04 21.00
CA LYS A 222 -16.60 -10.38 20.61
C LYS A 222 -16.38 -10.54 19.11
N ILE A 223 -15.57 -11.53 18.73
CA ILE A 223 -15.21 -11.78 17.33
C ILE A 223 -15.98 -12.98 16.82
N SER A 224 -16.54 -12.87 15.62
CA SER A 224 -17.18 -13.96 14.89
C SER A 224 -16.74 -13.98 13.44
N ILE A 225 -16.70 -15.17 12.84
CA ILE A 225 -16.46 -15.33 11.40
C ILE A 225 -17.76 -15.09 10.63
N VAL A 226 -17.76 -14.07 9.78
CA VAL A 226 -18.89 -13.72 8.91
C VAL A 226 -18.90 -14.61 7.68
N ASP A 227 -17.78 -14.77 6.99
CA ASP A 227 -17.69 -15.59 5.77
C ASP A 227 -16.27 -16.18 5.57
N GLY A 228 -16.10 -17.16 4.68
CA GLY A 228 -14.80 -17.76 4.32
C GLY A 228 -14.57 -19.21 4.77
N ILE A 229 -15.57 -19.88 5.37
CA ILE A 229 -15.41 -21.21 5.99
C ILE A 229 -16.24 -22.33 5.34
N SER A 230 -17.14 -22.00 4.41
CA SER A 230 -18.09 -22.97 3.86
C SER A 230 -18.82 -22.39 2.65
N THR A 231 -19.34 -23.26 1.78
CA THR A 231 -20.28 -22.90 0.72
C THR A 231 -21.76 -22.96 1.16
N SER A 232 -22.03 -23.43 2.39
CA SER A 232 -23.40 -23.63 2.88
C SER A 232 -24.11 -22.30 3.11
N GLY A 233 -25.36 -22.20 2.64
CA GLY A 233 -26.21 -21.02 2.87
C GLY A 233 -25.78 -19.75 2.13
N GLY A 234 -25.04 -19.90 1.02
CA GLY A 234 -24.57 -18.80 0.17
C GLY A 234 -23.20 -18.22 0.58
N ARG A 235 -22.58 -18.78 1.61
CA ARG A 235 -21.23 -18.43 2.07
C ARG A 235 -20.17 -18.78 1.03
N SER A 236 -18.98 -18.22 1.17
CA SER A 236 -17.78 -18.57 0.41
C SER A 236 -16.81 -19.41 1.26
N ASP A 237 -16.08 -20.29 0.60
CA ASP A 237 -14.93 -21.05 1.11
C ASP A 237 -13.59 -20.58 0.51
N ARG A 238 -13.62 -19.48 -0.25
CA ARG A 238 -12.47 -18.85 -0.90
C ARG A 238 -11.74 -17.89 0.04
N ASN A 239 -10.55 -17.45 -0.36
CA ASN A 239 -9.82 -16.40 0.33
C ASN A 239 -10.48 -15.01 0.20
N LEU A 240 -10.96 -14.47 1.32
CA LEU A 240 -11.63 -13.17 1.44
C LEU A 240 -10.71 -12.07 2.01
N ALA A 241 -9.39 -12.25 1.93
CA ALA A 241 -8.38 -11.33 2.49
C ALA A 241 -8.18 -10.02 1.69
N GLY A 242 -9.26 -9.41 1.18
CA GLY A 242 -9.21 -8.18 0.40
C GLY A 242 -9.96 -6.99 1.04
N PRO A 243 -10.23 -5.92 0.27
CA PRO A 243 -10.88 -4.70 0.75
C PRO A 243 -12.27 -4.94 1.36
N VAL A 244 -12.56 -4.21 2.45
CA VAL A 244 -13.83 -4.29 3.19
C VAL A 244 -14.44 -2.90 3.33
N SER A 245 -15.74 -2.77 3.06
CA SER A 245 -16.54 -1.60 3.45
C SER A 245 -17.79 -2.00 4.24
N LEU A 246 -18.29 -1.09 5.07
CA LEU A 246 -19.37 -1.37 6.02
C LEU A 246 -20.37 -0.21 6.03
N CYS A 247 -21.65 -0.55 5.89
CA CYS A 247 -22.75 0.39 5.98
C CYS A 247 -23.89 -0.14 6.84
N VAL A 248 -24.69 0.76 7.39
CA VAL A 248 -25.90 0.41 8.14
C VAL A 248 -27.08 1.13 7.52
N SER A 249 -28.12 0.37 7.18
CA SER A 249 -29.38 0.91 6.67
C SER A 249 -30.52 0.71 7.67
N GLY A 250 -31.62 1.43 7.47
CA GLY A 250 -32.76 1.41 8.39
C GLY A 250 -32.53 2.27 9.62
N SER A 251 -33.38 2.12 10.63
CA SER A 251 -33.26 2.88 11.88
C SER A 251 -33.71 2.06 13.09
N LYS A 252 -33.06 2.30 14.24
CA LYS A 252 -33.40 1.69 15.53
C LYS A 252 -33.49 0.16 15.42
N SER A 253 -34.68 -0.41 15.59
CA SER A 253 -34.91 -1.87 15.58
C SER A 253 -34.85 -2.49 14.18
N SER A 254 -35.01 -1.69 13.13
CA SER A 254 -35.00 -2.13 11.73
C SER A 254 -33.61 -2.06 11.07
N GLU A 255 -32.58 -1.70 11.84
CA GLU A 255 -31.22 -1.60 11.33
C GLU A 255 -30.76 -2.92 10.71
N LYS A 256 -30.15 -2.80 9.52
CA LYS A 256 -29.46 -3.88 8.81
C LYS A 256 -28.01 -3.49 8.63
N LEU A 257 -27.12 -4.40 9.00
CA LEU A 257 -25.69 -4.29 8.74
C LEU A 257 -25.40 -4.83 7.34
N HIS A 258 -24.59 -4.09 6.57
CA HIS A 258 -24.12 -4.43 5.24
C HIS A 258 -22.60 -4.43 5.25
N ILE A 259 -21.99 -5.53 4.83
CA ILE A 259 -20.54 -5.64 4.67
C ILE A 259 -20.27 -6.03 3.22
N PHE A 260 -19.54 -5.19 2.50
CA PHE A 260 -19.02 -5.51 1.18
C PHE A 260 -17.56 -5.92 1.31
N TYR A 261 -17.18 -6.98 0.62
CA TYR A 261 -15.87 -7.61 0.73
C TYR A 261 -15.57 -8.37 -0.55
N THR A 262 -14.30 -8.63 -0.79
CA THR A 262 -13.86 -9.20 -2.07
C THR A 262 -13.44 -10.65 -1.90
N ASP A 263 -13.83 -11.47 -2.87
CA ASP A 263 -13.22 -12.78 -3.10
C ASP A 263 -11.93 -12.57 -3.89
N THR A 264 -10.78 -12.81 -3.27
CA THR A 264 -9.49 -12.54 -3.91
C THR A 264 -9.04 -13.65 -4.88
N GLU A 265 -9.73 -14.79 -4.88
CA GLU A 265 -9.47 -15.88 -5.83
C GLU A 265 -10.34 -15.72 -7.09
N ASN A 266 -11.66 -15.58 -6.89
CA ASN A 266 -12.59 -15.42 -8.01
C ASN A 266 -12.65 -13.99 -8.54
N LYS A 267 -12.09 -13.02 -7.79
CA LYS A 267 -12.07 -11.60 -8.09
C LYS A 267 -13.44 -10.92 -8.04
N ASP A 268 -14.35 -11.51 -7.27
CA ASP A 268 -15.74 -11.06 -7.12
C ASP A 268 -15.90 -10.02 -6.00
N LEU A 269 -16.86 -9.11 -6.17
CA LEU A 269 -17.40 -8.28 -5.10
C LEU A 269 -18.58 -9.00 -4.44
N ARG A 270 -18.47 -9.28 -3.14
CA ARG A 270 -19.48 -9.97 -2.34
C ARG A 270 -20.14 -9.03 -1.34
N HIS A 271 -21.36 -9.37 -0.95
CA HIS A 271 -22.14 -8.64 0.05
C HIS A 271 -22.74 -9.60 1.08
N ALA A 272 -22.48 -9.30 2.36
CA ALA A 272 -23.09 -9.96 3.50
C ALA A 272 -24.02 -8.98 4.21
N SER A 273 -25.29 -9.35 4.35
CA SER A 273 -26.28 -8.55 5.07
C SER A 273 -26.80 -9.26 6.31
N TYR A 274 -26.95 -8.52 7.40
CA TYR A 274 -27.44 -9.03 8.69
C TYR A 274 -28.58 -8.16 9.21
N ASP A 275 -29.74 -8.79 9.44
CA ASP A 275 -30.95 -8.14 9.98
C ASP A 275 -31.03 -8.19 11.54
N GLY A 276 -30.02 -8.78 12.18
CA GLY A 276 -30.02 -9.05 13.62
C GLY A 276 -30.47 -10.45 14.01
N LYS A 277 -30.85 -11.27 13.03
CA LYS A 277 -31.23 -12.66 13.23
C LYS A 277 -30.45 -13.57 12.28
N LYS A 278 -30.43 -13.24 10.99
CA LYS A 278 -29.87 -14.09 9.94
C LYS A 278 -28.93 -13.31 9.02
N TRP A 279 -27.83 -13.96 8.67
CA TRP A 279 -26.94 -13.52 7.59
C TRP A 279 -27.46 -13.99 6.24
N ARG A 280 -27.31 -13.13 5.22
CA ARG A 280 -27.54 -13.45 3.81
C ARG A 280 -26.34 -13.00 3.01
N TYR A 281 -26.01 -13.76 1.98
CA TYR A 281 -24.81 -13.57 1.17
C TYR A 281 -25.19 -13.57 -0.31
N GLU A 282 -24.52 -12.73 -1.09
CA GLU A 282 -24.66 -12.67 -2.54
C GLU A 282 -23.34 -12.21 -3.17
N VAL A 283 -23.14 -12.55 -4.45
CA VAL A 283 -22.15 -11.88 -5.31
C VAL A 283 -22.83 -10.69 -5.96
N VAL A 284 -22.30 -9.50 -5.73
CA VAL A 284 -22.82 -8.24 -6.29
C VAL A 284 -22.36 -8.08 -7.73
N ASP A 285 -21.08 -8.32 -8.00
CA ASP A 285 -20.48 -8.21 -9.33
C ASP A 285 -19.17 -9.02 -9.43
N GLY A 286 -18.60 -9.14 -10.63
CA GLY A 286 -17.39 -9.93 -10.94
C GLY A 286 -17.70 -11.33 -11.50
N ASN A 287 -18.94 -11.80 -11.30
CA ASN A 287 -19.41 -13.10 -11.75
C ASN A 287 -20.40 -13.03 -12.93
N GLY A 288 -20.27 -12.00 -13.77
CA GLY A 288 -21.02 -11.89 -15.03
C GLY A 288 -20.64 -12.98 -16.04
N GLU A 289 -21.40 -13.08 -17.13
CA GLU A 289 -21.12 -14.05 -18.20
C GLU A 289 -19.82 -13.72 -18.95
N ASP A 290 -19.52 -12.43 -19.08
CA ASP A 290 -18.40 -11.87 -19.83
C ASP A 290 -18.00 -10.50 -19.27
N ILE A 291 -16.80 -10.02 -19.62
CA ILE A 291 -16.36 -8.66 -19.30
C ILE A 291 -17.16 -7.69 -20.16
N GLN A 292 -18.02 -6.88 -19.54
CA GLN A 292 -18.84 -5.92 -20.26
C GLN A 292 -18.02 -4.67 -20.63
N ASP A 293 -17.88 -4.39 -21.93
CA ASP A 293 -17.19 -3.21 -22.44
C ASP A 293 -17.80 -1.92 -21.86
N TYR A 294 -16.95 -1.03 -21.36
CA TYR A 294 -17.36 0.23 -20.74
C TYR A 294 -18.15 1.16 -21.68
N LYS A 295 -18.11 0.96 -23.00
CA LYS A 295 -18.86 1.74 -23.99
C LYS A 295 -20.33 1.33 -24.07
N GLU A 296 -20.71 0.19 -23.50
CA GLU A 296 -22.11 -0.24 -23.43
C GLU A 296 -22.89 0.56 -22.39
N SER A 297 -23.94 1.27 -22.83
CA SER A 297 -24.73 2.17 -21.97
C SER A 297 -25.57 1.45 -20.92
N SER A 298 -26.12 0.28 -21.24
CA SER A 298 -26.92 -0.51 -20.29
C SER A 298 -26.02 -1.44 -19.51
N ARG A 299 -25.73 -1.10 -18.25
CA ARG A 299 -24.83 -1.91 -17.42
C ARG A 299 -25.52 -3.14 -16.83
N ARG A 300 -24.75 -4.22 -16.74
CA ARG A 300 -25.09 -5.49 -16.10
C ARG A 300 -23.91 -5.94 -15.24
N LYS A 301 -24.06 -7.08 -14.56
CA LYS A 301 -22.92 -7.76 -13.95
C LYS A 301 -21.85 -8.05 -15.01
N THR A 302 -20.61 -7.78 -14.68
CA THR A 302 -19.43 -8.04 -15.50
C THR A 302 -18.63 -9.21 -14.95
N ALA A 303 -17.86 -9.88 -15.79
CA ALA A 303 -16.83 -10.85 -15.39
C ALA A 303 -15.47 -10.20 -15.07
N SER A 304 -15.45 -8.88 -14.84
CA SER A 304 -14.23 -8.12 -14.54
C SER A 304 -13.66 -8.46 -13.17
N ASP A 305 -12.36 -8.27 -13.01
CA ASP A 305 -11.73 -8.19 -11.69
C ASP A 305 -12.21 -6.94 -10.94
N VAL A 306 -13.02 -7.15 -9.91
CA VAL A 306 -13.58 -6.09 -9.06
C VAL A 306 -13.11 -6.21 -7.60
N SER A 307 -11.93 -6.79 -7.41
CA SER A 307 -11.41 -7.15 -6.08
C SER A 307 -10.49 -6.10 -5.43
N ILE A 308 -10.25 -4.97 -6.11
CA ILE A 308 -9.19 -4.02 -5.72
C ILE A 308 -9.63 -3.00 -4.68
N SER A 309 -10.87 -2.49 -4.75
CA SER A 309 -11.38 -1.50 -3.82
C SER A 309 -12.91 -1.46 -3.84
N ASN A 310 -13.53 -1.15 -2.69
CA ASN A 310 -14.97 -0.89 -2.61
C ASN A 310 -15.29 0.10 -1.48
N ALA A 311 -16.35 0.90 -1.65
CA ALA A 311 -16.98 1.65 -0.56
C ALA A 311 -18.49 1.72 -0.74
N CYS A 312 -19.22 1.74 0.38
CA CYS A 312 -20.66 1.78 0.37
C CYS A 312 -21.18 3.10 0.97
N ALA A 313 -22.41 3.46 0.59
CA ALA A 313 -23.15 4.55 1.19
C ALA A 313 -24.63 4.18 1.31
N VAL A 314 -25.34 4.81 2.26
CA VAL A 314 -26.79 4.59 2.45
C VAL A 314 -27.49 5.94 2.48
N THR A 315 -28.47 6.10 1.60
CA THR A 315 -29.38 7.26 1.60
C THR A 315 -30.83 6.79 1.76
N PRO A 316 -31.81 7.70 1.91
CA PRO A 316 -33.22 7.33 1.85
C PRO A 316 -33.63 6.61 0.56
N ALA A 317 -32.87 6.78 -0.53
CA ALA A 317 -33.12 6.10 -1.80
C ALA A 317 -32.68 4.63 -1.80
N GLY A 318 -31.74 4.23 -0.93
CA GLY A 318 -31.30 2.85 -0.80
C GLY A 318 -29.82 2.70 -0.47
N LEU A 319 -29.42 1.43 -0.39
CA LEU A 319 -28.02 1.00 -0.27
C LEU A 319 -27.31 1.14 -1.62
N GLN A 320 -26.09 1.65 -1.60
CA GLN A 320 -25.26 1.82 -2.79
C GLN A 320 -23.85 1.32 -2.48
N VAL A 321 -23.19 0.72 -3.47
CA VAL A 321 -21.78 0.33 -3.39
C VAL A 321 -21.07 0.78 -4.66
N PHE A 322 -19.84 1.24 -4.48
CA PHE A 322 -18.94 1.69 -5.53
C PHE A 322 -17.68 0.86 -5.45
N TYR A 323 -17.11 0.52 -6.61
CA TYR A 323 -15.99 -0.41 -6.69
C TYR A 323 -15.25 -0.23 -8.00
N ARG A 324 -13.96 -0.53 -7.95
CA ARG A 324 -13.08 -0.43 -9.10
C ARG A 324 -13.21 -1.67 -9.98
N ASP A 325 -13.27 -1.47 -11.30
CA ASP A 325 -13.03 -2.50 -12.32
C ASP A 325 -11.56 -2.43 -12.77
N GLU A 326 -10.76 -3.35 -12.25
CA GLU A 326 -9.32 -3.47 -12.54
C GLU A 326 -9.06 -3.94 -13.97
N SER A 327 -10.01 -4.64 -14.59
CA SER A 327 -9.85 -5.12 -15.97
C SER A 327 -9.92 -3.99 -16.99
N GLN A 328 -10.59 -2.89 -16.65
CA GLN A 328 -10.86 -1.79 -17.57
C GLN A 328 -10.34 -0.41 -17.10
N GLY A 329 -9.89 -0.27 -15.86
CA GLY A 329 -9.38 1.01 -15.38
C GLY A 329 -10.47 2.00 -14.94
N ILE A 330 -11.68 1.52 -14.65
CA ILE A 330 -12.87 2.38 -14.43
C ILE A 330 -13.49 2.18 -13.05
N LEU A 331 -14.31 3.15 -12.65
CA LEU A 331 -15.08 3.11 -11.40
C LEU A 331 -16.53 2.76 -11.69
N LEU A 332 -17.02 1.68 -11.10
CA LEU A 332 -18.39 1.20 -11.22
C LEU A 332 -19.21 1.51 -9.96
N GLY A 333 -20.53 1.49 -10.13
CA GLY A 333 -21.50 1.63 -9.05
C GLY A 333 -22.64 0.63 -9.18
N ALA A 334 -23.20 0.24 -8.04
CA ALA A 334 -24.42 -0.53 -7.97
C ALA A 334 -25.35 0.04 -6.88
N ALA A 335 -26.59 0.40 -7.26
CA ALA A 335 -27.62 0.87 -6.36
C ALA A 335 -28.71 -0.19 -6.17
N LEU A 336 -29.03 -0.52 -4.92
CA LEU A 336 -30.05 -1.53 -4.61
C LEU A 336 -31.45 -0.93 -4.69
N SER A 337 -32.23 -1.40 -5.67
CA SER A 337 -33.64 -1.05 -5.86
C SER A 337 -34.57 -2.18 -5.41
N LYS A 338 -35.89 -1.99 -5.54
CA LYS A 338 -36.88 -3.04 -5.29
C LYS A 338 -36.80 -4.21 -6.27
N SER A 339 -36.30 -3.97 -7.48
CA SER A 339 -36.15 -4.98 -8.55
C SER A 339 -34.76 -5.62 -8.56
N GLY A 340 -33.87 -5.24 -7.64
CA GLY A 340 -32.49 -5.71 -7.58
C GLY A 340 -31.46 -4.59 -7.79
N TRP A 341 -30.22 -4.99 -8.03
CA TRP A 341 -29.11 -4.07 -8.28
C TRP A 341 -29.25 -3.39 -9.64
N ILE A 342 -29.05 -2.07 -9.66
CA ILE A 342 -28.93 -1.25 -10.85
C ILE A 342 -27.47 -0.87 -10.98
N TYR A 343 -26.83 -1.28 -12.08
CA TYR A 343 -25.41 -1.06 -12.32
C TYR A 343 -25.18 0.23 -13.12
N GLU A 344 -24.05 0.88 -12.92
CA GLU A 344 -23.66 2.11 -13.59
C GLU A 344 -22.13 2.21 -13.72
N ILE A 345 -21.67 3.09 -14.61
CA ILE A 345 -20.28 3.58 -14.58
C ILE A 345 -20.30 4.93 -13.89
N VAL A 346 -19.41 5.10 -12.90
CA VAL A 346 -19.28 6.34 -12.14
C VAL A 346 -18.20 7.25 -12.75
N ASP A 347 -17.01 6.75 -13.08
CA ASP A 347 -15.93 7.55 -13.68
C ASP A 347 -14.93 6.68 -14.46
N GLY A 348 -14.06 7.29 -15.26
CA GLY A 348 -12.97 6.61 -15.98
C GLY A 348 -13.28 6.16 -17.43
N ASP A 349 -14.50 6.36 -17.93
CA ASP A 349 -14.93 5.88 -19.26
C ASP A 349 -14.55 6.77 -20.45
N ARG A 350 -13.66 7.75 -20.22
CA ARG A 350 -13.02 8.58 -21.25
C ARG A 350 -13.97 9.45 -22.09
N THR A 351 -14.98 10.03 -21.46
CA THR A 351 -15.93 10.98 -22.10
C THR A 351 -15.78 12.42 -21.57
N SER A 352 -16.17 13.43 -22.37
CA SER A 352 -15.92 14.87 -22.13
C SER A 352 -16.81 15.55 -21.07
N ASP A 353 -17.58 14.80 -20.29
CA ASP A 353 -18.57 15.35 -19.35
C ASP A 353 -17.96 15.58 -17.94
N ASN A 354 -16.79 16.23 -17.89
CA ASN A 354 -15.99 16.47 -16.68
C ASN A 354 -15.57 15.19 -15.92
N ARG A 355 -15.65 14.03 -16.57
CA ARG A 355 -15.17 12.73 -16.10
C ARG A 355 -13.70 12.55 -16.48
N THR A 356 -12.96 11.75 -15.72
CA THR A 356 -11.54 11.54 -16.00
C THR A 356 -11.34 10.49 -17.09
N THR A 357 -10.25 10.65 -17.84
CA THR A 357 -9.73 9.64 -18.78
C THR A 357 -8.65 8.77 -18.15
N GLY A 358 -8.28 9.03 -16.89
CA GLY A 358 -7.26 8.31 -16.14
C GLY A 358 -7.78 7.01 -15.52
N ASP A 359 -6.86 6.19 -15.02
CA ASP A 359 -7.17 4.97 -14.27
C ASP A 359 -7.63 5.36 -12.87
N VAL A 360 -8.78 4.84 -12.40
CA VAL A 360 -9.48 5.38 -11.22
C VAL A 360 -9.77 4.36 -10.13
N GLY A 361 -9.78 4.86 -8.90
CA GLY A 361 -10.38 4.19 -7.75
C GLY A 361 -9.51 3.10 -7.14
N PHE A 362 -8.19 3.24 -7.14
CA PHE A 362 -7.32 2.35 -6.36
C PHE A 362 -7.56 2.53 -4.86
N SER A 363 -7.78 3.77 -4.44
CA SER A 363 -8.23 4.18 -3.11
C SER A 363 -9.60 4.84 -3.23
N LEU A 364 -10.55 4.39 -2.42
CA LEU A 364 -11.94 4.76 -2.57
C LEU A 364 -12.64 4.82 -1.20
N SER A 365 -13.38 5.90 -0.97
CA SER A 365 -14.14 6.11 0.26
C SER A 365 -15.47 6.79 -0.04
N ALA A 366 -16.54 6.40 0.64
CA ALA A 366 -17.87 6.93 0.42
C ALA A 366 -18.55 7.30 1.74
N THR A 367 -19.33 8.38 1.71
CA THR A 367 -20.20 8.77 2.82
C THR A 367 -21.49 9.39 2.31
N SER A 368 -22.43 9.64 3.21
CA SER A 368 -23.73 10.20 2.88
C SER A 368 -24.14 11.25 3.90
N SER A 369 -24.70 12.37 3.43
CA SER A 369 -25.33 13.38 4.29
C SER A 369 -26.70 13.73 3.72
N GLY A 370 -27.75 13.49 4.50
CA GLY A 370 -29.13 13.62 4.03
C GLY A 370 -29.44 12.68 2.87
N LYS A 371 -29.79 13.24 1.71
CA LYS A 371 -30.03 12.49 0.46
C LYS A 371 -28.79 12.35 -0.42
N SER A 372 -27.71 13.02 -0.07
CA SER A 372 -26.53 13.13 -0.91
C SER A 372 -25.54 12.02 -0.62
N VAL A 373 -24.97 11.43 -1.67
CA VAL A 373 -23.78 10.59 -1.61
C VAL A 373 -22.57 11.41 -2.02
N TYR A 374 -21.47 11.21 -1.30
CA TYR A 374 -20.15 11.76 -1.60
C TYR A 374 -19.20 10.58 -1.78
N LEU A 375 -18.56 10.51 -2.94
CA LEU A 375 -17.62 9.47 -3.32
C LEU A 375 -16.27 10.11 -3.61
N LEU A 376 -15.29 9.79 -2.79
CA LEU A 376 -13.91 10.26 -2.89
C LEU A 376 -13.04 9.14 -3.43
N TYR A 377 -12.24 9.43 -4.45
CA TYR A 377 -11.39 8.44 -5.11
C TYR A 377 -10.17 9.09 -5.74
N ASP A 378 -9.12 8.31 -5.95
CA ASP A 378 -7.94 8.71 -6.69
C ASP A 378 -8.08 8.47 -8.21
N SER A 379 -7.28 9.19 -8.99
CA SER A 379 -7.11 8.97 -10.42
C SER A 379 -5.63 9.08 -10.79
N VAL A 380 -5.09 8.05 -11.44
CA VAL A 380 -3.72 8.05 -11.97
C VAL A 380 -3.75 8.56 -13.40
N LEU A 381 -3.01 9.65 -13.64
CA LEU A 381 -2.93 10.32 -14.94
C LEU A 381 -1.72 9.85 -15.75
N THR A 382 -0.57 9.69 -15.10
CA THR A 382 0.66 9.23 -15.76
C THR A 382 1.46 8.28 -14.89
N LEU A 383 2.14 7.34 -15.54
CA LEU A 383 3.05 6.39 -14.91
C LEU A 383 4.50 6.65 -15.35
N SER A 384 5.46 6.30 -14.50
CA SER A 384 6.87 6.19 -14.88
C SER A 384 7.13 4.93 -15.71
N SER A 385 8.34 4.82 -16.28
CA SER A 385 8.82 3.59 -16.92
C SER A 385 8.94 2.40 -15.95
N SER A 386 8.89 2.65 -14.64
CA SER A 386 8.88 1.63 -13.58
C SER A 386 7.49 1.41 -12.99
N ASN A 387 6.42 1.82 -13.69
CA ASN A 387 5.02 1.58 -13.33
C ASN A 387 4.59 2.15 -11.96
N PHE A 388 5.16 3.28 -11.54
CA PHE A 388 4.61 4.04 -10.41
C PHE A 388 3.99 5.35 -10.88
N ALA A 389 2.94 5.82 -10.20
CA ALA A 389 2.28 7.07 -10.52
C ALA A 389 3.25 8.25 -10.42
N THR A 390 3.29 9.07 -11.46
CA THR A 390 4.05 10.33 -11.51
C THR A 390 3.14 11.54 -11.54
N GLN A 391 1.90 11.36 -12.01
CA GLN A 391 0.82 12.34 -11.88
C GLN A 391 -0.48 11.65 -11.47
N GLY A 392 -1.18 12.23 -10.50
CA GLY A 392 -2.48 11.73 -10.06
C GLY A 392 -3.29 12.75 -9.28
N GLU A 393 -4.60 12.60 -9.32
CA GLU A 393 -5.59 13.49 -8.72
C GLU A 393 -6.38 12.80 -7.61
N VAL A 394 -6.97 13.61 -6.73
CA VAL A 394 -8.08 13.19 -5.89
C VAL A 394 -9.35 13.84 -6.42
N ARG A 395 -10.34 13.01 -6.72
CA ARG A 395 -11.61 13.40 -7.32
C ARG A 395 -12.76 13.14 -6.36
N LEU A 396 -13.78 13.98 -6.45
CA LEU A 396 -15.02 13.88 -5.72
C LEU A 396 -16.19 13.80 -6.70
N ALA A 397 -16.98 12.73 -6.59
CA ALA A 397 -18.27 12.59 -7.25
C ALA A 397 -19.39 12.73 -6.22
N LYS A 398 -20.40 13.55 -6.52
CA LYS A 398 -21.56 13.84 -5.66
C LYS A 398 -22.85 13.62 -6.42
N ARG A 399 -23.85 13.01 -5.78
CA ARG A 399 -25.23 12.88 -6.32
C ARG A 399 -26.28 12.95 -5.22
N ASN A 400 -27.54 13.20 -5.58
CA ASN A 400 -28.69 13.30 -4.67
C ASN A 400 -29.77 12.23 -4.90
N SER A 401 -29.63 11.43 -5.95
CA SER A 401 -30.53 10.34 -6.34
C SER A 401 -29.73 9.08 -6.69
N ILE A 402 -30.41 8.02 -7.14
CA ILE A 402 -29.77 6.79 -7.64
C ILE A 402 -29.58 6.82 -9.17
N PHE A 403 -29.94 7.92 -9.82
CA PHE A 403 -29.86 8.04 -11.27
C PHE A 403 -28.43 8.45 -11.68
N PRO A 404 -27.80 7.75 -12.65
CA PRO A 404 -26.44 8.05 -13.08
C PRO A 404 -26.23 9.48 -13.60
N GLU A 405 -27.27 10.11 -14.15
CA GLU A 405 -27.21 11.46 -14.73
C GLU A 405 -27.09 12.57 -13.68
N ASP A 406 -27.29 12.24 -12.41
CA ASP A 406 -27.24 13.19 -11.27
C ASP A 406 -25.82 13.38 -10.72
N TRP A 407 -24.83 12.64 -11.22
CA TRP A 407 -23.44 12.82 -10.79
C TRP A 407 -22.92 14.21 -11.12
N ARG A 408 -22.14 14.76 -10.19
CA ARG A 408 -21.36 15.98 -10.32
C ARG A 408 -19.95 15.69 -9.87
N TYR A 409 -18.98 16.04 -10.70
CA TYR A 409 -17.56 15.73 -10.50
C TYR A 409 -16.76 16.98 -10.21
N SER A 410 -15.73 16.84 -9.37
CA SER A 410 -14.75 17.90 -9.09
C SER A 410 -13.39 17.29 -8.76
N THR A 411 -12.32 17.94 -9.21
CA THR A 411 -10.95 17.62 -8.77
C THR A 411 -10.65 18.43 -7.52
N LEU A 412 -10.30 17.75 -6.41
CA LEU A 412 -9.99 18.39 -5.13
C LEU A 412 -8.51 18.71 -4.99
N ASP A 413 -7.63 17.87 -5.54
CA ASP A 413 -6.18 18.02 -5.48
C ASP A 413 -5.48 17.29 -6.63
N GLY A 414 -4.27 17.72 -6.97
CA GLY A 414 -3.49 17.17 -8.08
C GLY A 414 -2.43 18.13 -8.62
N PRO A 415 -1.90 17.88 -9.84
CA PRO A 415 -0.79 18.64 -10.43
C PRO A 415 -1.04 20.14 -10.53
N GLU A 416 -2.28 20.56 -10.82
CA GLU A 416 -2.65 21.98 -10.90
C GLU A 416 -2.47 22.72 -9.57
N ASN A 417 -2.53 21.99 -8.44
CA ASN A 417 -2.37 22.55 -7.10
C ASN A 417 -0.97 22.32 -6.50
N GLY A 418 0.02 21.98 -7.35
CA GLY A 418 1.40 21.75 -6.95
C GLY A 418 1.69 20.37 -6.33
N VAL A 419 0.74 19.44 -6.43
CA VAL A 419 0.89 18.06 -5.93
C VAL A 419 1.16 17.14 -7.11
N ALA A 420 2.28 16.43 -7.11
CA ALA A 420 2.58 15.51 -8.22
C ALA A 420 1.57 14.36 -8.24
N VAL A 421 1.42 13.65 -7.11
CA VAL A 421 0.46 12.54 -6.99
C VAL A 421 -0.36 12.74 -5.73
N ALA A 422 -1.66 12.90 -5.90
CA ALA A 422 -2.64 12.85 -4.82
C ALA A 422 -3.36 11.48 -4.82
N GLY A 423 -3.78 11.00 -3.65
CA GLY A 423 -4.69 9.85 -3.55
C GLY A 423 -4.03 8.49 -3.27
N TYR A 424 -2.85 8.46 -2.65
CA TYR A 424 -2.22 7.20 -2.21
C TYR A 424 -3.10 6.42 -1.21
N ASP A 425 -3.94 7.13 -0.48
CA ASP A 425 -5.08 6.63 0.29
C ASP A 425 -6.08 7.78 0.42
N VAL A 426 -7.37 7.48 0.59
CA VAL A 426 -8.43 8.49 0.70
C VAL A 426 -9.42 8.11 1.79
N SER A 427 -9.95 9.10 2.50
CA SER A 427 -10.95 8.91 3.54
C SER A 427 -11.95 10.06 3.55
N ILE A 428 -13.24 9.74 3.56
CA ILE A 428 -14.32 10.73 3.64
C ILE A 428 -15.34 10.32 4.70
N ALA A 429 -15.80 11.27 5.51
CA ALA A 429 -16.84 11.03 6.49
C ALA A 429 -17.70 12.27 6.77
N SER A 430 -18.94 12.01 7.18
CA SER A 430 -19.93 13.03 7.51
C SER A 430 -20.09 13.21 9.02
N TYR A 431 -20.18 14.46 9.49
CA TYR A 431 -20.52 14.80 10.88
C TYR A 431 -21.68 15.80 10.89
N GLY A 432 -22.86 15.32 11.26
CA GLY A 432 -24.09 16.09 11.07
C GLY A 432 -24.26 16.44 9.59
N ASN A 433 -24.25 17.74 9.27
CA ASN A 433 -24.42 18.24 7.91
C ASN A 433 -23.09 18.57 7.21
N ARG A 434 -21.94 18.38 7.87
CA ARG A 434 -20.61 18.64 7.30
C ARG A 434 -20.03 17.36 6.76
N VAL A 435 -19.26 17.47 5.67
CA VAL A 435 -18.52 16.36 5.08
C VAL A 435 -17.05 16.76 5.03
N ALA A 436 -16.18 15.91 5.54
CA ALA A 436 -14.74 16.13 5.55
C ALA A 436 -14.04 15.02 4.78
N ALA A 437 -13.07 15.40 3.96
CA ALA A 437 -12.24 14.52 3.16
C ALA A 437 -10.78 14.66 3.57
N SER A 438 -10.03 13.57 3.44
CA SER A 438 -8.57 13.55 3.59
C SER A 438 -7.94 12.58 2.62
N TRP A 439 -6.70 12.86 2.24
CA TRP A 439 -5.93 12.01 1.35
C TRP A 439 -4.42 12.14 1.61
N LEU A 440 -3.68 11.14 1.16
CA LEU A 440 -2.22 11.15 1.15
C LEU A 440 -1.70 11.71 -0.19
N SER A 441 -0.70 12.58 -0.14
CA SER A 441 -0.13 13.26 -1.31
C SER A 441 1.40 13.24 -1.34
N ALA A 442 1.98 13.41 -2.54
CA ALA A 442 3.41 13.51 -2.79
C ALA A 442 3.78 14.81 -3.54
N SER A 443 4.76 15.55 -3.02
CA SER A 443 5.30 16.80 -3.58
C SER A 443 6.22 16.63 -4.82
N GLY A 444 6.23 15.48 -5.49
CA GLY A 444 7.12 15.17 -6.63
C GLY A 444 8.55 14.79 -6.21
N LEU A 445 9.11 15.48 -5.21
CA LEU A 445 10.47 15.24 -4.68
C LEU A 445 10.63 13.90 -3.98
N ARG A 446 9.52 13.28 -3.56
CA ARG A 446 9.51 12.04 -2.78
C ARG A 446 8.85 10.86 -3.47
N LEU A 447 8.49 11.03 -4.74
CA LEU A 447 7.98 9.92 -5.54
C LEU A 447 8.94 8.71 -5.46
N PRO A 448 8.39 7.49 -5.34
CA PRO A 448 6.97 7.14 -5.41
C PRO A 448 6.23 7.24 -4.06
N ASN A 449 6.82 7.78 -3.00
CA ASN A 449 6.22 7.78 -1.67
C ASN A 449 5.48 9.09 -1.36
N PRO A 450 4.35 9.03 -0.63
CA PRO A 450 3.72 10.24 -0.12
C PRO A 450 4.59 10.90 0.96
N ASP A 451 4.39 12.19 1.16
CA ASP A 451 5.10 12.99 2.17
C ASP A 451 4.22 14.03 2.88
N GLU A 452 2.94 14.04 2.52
CA GLU A 452 1.93 14.95 3.02
C GLU A 452 0.63 14.22 3.32
N VAL A 453 -0.08 14.73 4.33
CA VAL A 453 -1.50 14.43 4.58
C VAL A 453 -2.27 15.71 4.30
N SER A 454 -3.26 15.60 3.42
CA SER A 454 -4.12 16.70 3.03
C SER A 454 -5.53 16.48 3.54
N PHE A 455 -6.23 17.56 3.91
CA PHE A 455 -7.63 17.49 4.33
C PHE A 455 -8.41 18.74 3.90
N LYS A 456 -9.71 18.55 3.68
CA LYS A 456 -10.64 19.60 3.27
C LYS A 456 -12.05 19.33 3.79
N LEU A 457 -12.74 20.40 4.19
CA LEU A 457 -14.18 20.38 4.38
C LEU A 457 -14.86 20.59 3.03
N ILE A 458 -15.72 19.66 2.65
CA ILE A 458 -16.40 19.66 1.37
C ILE A 458 -17.48 20.74 1.38
N ASP A 459 -17.70 21.36 0.21
CA ASP A 459 -18.59 22.51 -0.01
C ASP A 459 -18.16 23.82 0.69
N GLU A 460 -16.97 23.87 1.31
CA GLU A 460 -16.32 25.12 1.76
C GLU A 460 -15.35 25.63 0.67
N ASP A 461 -15.38 26.94 0.38
CA ASP A 461 -14.56 27.62 -0.64
C ASP A 461 -13.10 27.84 -0.18
N GLU A 462 -12.50 26.81 0.40
CA GLU A 462 -11.12 26.82 0.89
C GLU A 462 -10.26 25.80 0.14
N SER A 463 -8.99 26.13 -0.07
CA SER A 463 -8.00 25.18 -0.56
C SER A 463 -7.74 24.09 0.48
N PRO A 464 -7.37 22.86 0.07
CA PRO A 464 -7.01 21.82 1.02
C PRO A 464 -5.88 22.26 1.96
N THR A 465 -6.03 21.97 3.24
CA THR A 465 -4.94 22.14 4.21
C THR A 465 -3.99 20.96 4.07
N ARG A 466 -2.67 21.24 4.02
CA ARG A 466 -1.64 20.22 3.87
C ARG A 466 -0.70 20.20 5.06
N VAL A 467 -0.37 18.99 5.53
CA VAL A 467 0.52 18.77 6.66
C VAL A 467 1.67 17.87 6.22
N ALA A 468 2.88 18.40 6.24
CA ALA A 468 4.09 17.63 5.96
C ALA A 468 4.38 16.62 7.07
N THR A 469 4.77 15.40 6.72
CA THR A 469 5.02 14.32 7.69
C THR A 469 6.51 14.04 7.90
N GLN A 470 7.40 14.95 7.48
CA GLN A 470 8.84 14.73 7.44
C GLN A 470 9.43 14.26 8.78
N ALA A 471 8.98 14.81 9.92
CA ALA A 471 9.42 14.39 11.26
C ALA A 471 8.78 13.08 11.76
N HIS A 472 7.79 12.56 11.05
CA HIS A 472 6.99 11.37 11.42
C HIS A 472 7.20 10.19 10.46
N GLY A 473 7.84 10.42 9.32
CA GLY A 473 8.16 9.43 8.30
C GLY A 473 7.18 9.46 7.13
N THR A 474 7.30 8.48 6.23
CA THR A 474 6.38 8.32 5.10
C THR A 474 4.97 8.03 5.61
N PRO A 475 3.94 8.85 5.31
CA PRO A 475 2.57 8.54 5.66
C PRO A 475 2.07 7.35 4.83
N GLY A 476 1.04 6.66 5.31
CA GLY A 476 0.52 5.47 4.68
C GLY A 476 -0.79 5.02 5.30
N THR A 477 -1.26 3.87 4.84
CA THR A 477 -2.53 3.28 5.29
C THR A 477 -2.41 2.72 6.71
N PRO A 478 -3.54 2.63 7.46
CA PRO A 478 -4.86 3.13 7.10
C PRO A 478 -4.96 4.65 7.23
N LEU A 479 -5.70 5.35 6.38
CA LEU A 479 -6.13 6.74 6.57
C LEU A 479 -7.60 6.79 7.00
N LEU A 480 -7.88 7.45 8.12
CA LEU A 480 -9.22 7.61 8.67
C LEU A 480 -9.45 9.04 9.15
N ILE A 481 -10.60 9.60 8.79
CA ILE A 481 -11.08 10.89 9.31
C ILE A 481 -12.35 10.67 10.15
N ASP A 482 -12.39 11.26 11.34
CA ASP A 482 -13.58 11.36 12.20
C ASP A 482 -13.79 12.81 12.71
N ALA A 483 -14.82 13.04 13.53
CA ALA A 483 -15.10 14.37 14.08
C ALA A 483 -14.02 14.90 15.05
N LYS A 484 -13.12 14.02 15.50
CA LYS A 484 -12.05 14.31 16.46
C LYS A 484 -10.72 14.54 15.75
N GLY A 485 -10.56 14.07 14.52
CA GLY A 485 -9.39 14.33 13.70
C GLY A 485 -9.09 13.22 12.72
N LEU A 486 -7.81 13.07 12.42
CA LEU A 486 -7.27 12.15 11.44
C LEU A 486 -6.36 11.14 12.11
N LEU A 487 -6.45 9.89 11.68
CA LEU A 487 -5.50 8.82 11.99
C LEU A 487 -4.91 8.32 10.69
N PHE A 488 -3.59 8.13 10.67
CA PHE A 488 -2.90 7.61 9.50
C PHE A 488 -1.69 6.76 9.88
N GLY A 489 -1.34 5.79 9.05
CA GLY A 489 -0.06 5.09 9.14
C GLY A 489 1.10 6.07 8.90
N CYS A 490 2.20 5.94 9.65
CA CYS A 490 3.40 6.73 9.44
C CYS A 490 4.65 5.87 9.67
N GLN A 491 5.33 5.53 8.58
CA GLN A 491 6.42 4.57 8.50
C GLN A 491 6.04 3.15 8.96
N LYS A 492 6.00 2.92 10.27
CA LYS A 492 5.64 1.65 10.93
C LYS A 492 4.88 1.90 12.24
N ARG A 493 4.19 3.03 12.30
CA ARG A 493 3.52 3.55 13.49
C ARG A 493 2.17 4.10 13.09
N LEU A 494 1.35 4.41 14.09
CA LEU A 494 0.11 5.16 13.92
C LEU A 494 0.36 6.61 14.33
N CYS A 495 0.02 7.54 13.44
CA CYS A 495 0.07 8.97 13.67
C CYS A 495 -1.35 9.54 13.74
N SER A 496 -1.49 10.70 14.38
CA SER A 496 -2.75 11.42 14.49
C SER A 496 -2.57 12.90 14.22
N LEU A 497 -3.55 13.53 13.58
CA LEU A 497 -3.67 14.98 13.46
C LEU A 497 -5.02 15.43 14.02
N GLY A 498 -5.00 16.40 14.93
CA GLY A 498 -6.16 16.79 15.73
C GLY A 498 -6.10 16.22 17.15
N SER A 499 -6.57 17.00 18.11
CA SER A 499 -6.73 16.65 19.52
C SER A 499 -8.02 17.25 20.05
#